data_AF-A0A2E7QLU5-F1
#
_entry.id   AF-A0A2E7QLU5-F1
#
_cell.length_a   1.000
_cell.length_b   1.000
_cell.length_c   1.000
_cell.angle_alpha   90.00
_cell.angle_beta   90.00
_cell.angle_gamma   90.00
#
_symmetry.space_group_name_H-M   'P 1'
#
loop_
_entity.id
_entity.type
_entity.pdbx_description
1 polymer ?
#
loop_
_entity_poly.entity_id
_entity_poly.type
_entity_poly.pdbx_seq_one_letter_code
_entity_poly.pdbx_strand_id
1 'polypeptide(L)'
;NACLVLGAEPLNDKLWKAGSMIGMGAHGIFPGAWANTSLGTIKKVPLSPDQSFKAEVTIDAVKGLLTLKVGKTEVVMQTPKDLDKIRYYGIYAKGTKTRFSPVTIK
;
A
#
# COMPACT_ATOMS: atom_id res chain seq x y z
N ASN A 1 8.40 -4.31 -6.71
CA ASN A 1 7.52 -3.75 -5.68
C ASN A 1 6.11 -3.66 -6.22
N ALA A 2 5.14 -4.02 -5.39
CA ALA A 2 3.75 -4.21 -5.79
C ALA A 2 2.83 -3.66 -4.71
N CYS A 3 2.10 -2.60 -5.04
CA CYS A 3 1.24 -1.89 -4.10
C CYS A 3 -0.13 -1.62 -4.72
N LEU A 4 -1.16 -1.63 -3.87
CA LEU A 4 -2.36 -0.85 -4.13
C LEU A 4 -2.01 0.62 -3.89
N VAL A 5 -2.40 1.48 -4.82
CA VAL A 5 -2.39 2.93 -4.63
C VAL A 5 -3.78 3.47 -4.45
N LEU A 6 -3.92 4.51 -3.65
CA LEU A 6 -5.19 5.18 -3.43
C LEU A 6 -5.00 6.63 -2.98
N GLY A 7 -5.96 7.50 -3.32
CA GLY A 7 -6.00 8.88 -2.86
C GLY A 7 -7.06 9.75 -3.51
N ALA A 8 -7.04 11.04 -3.19
CA ALA A 8 -7.99 12.03 -3.68
C ALA A 8 -7.67 12.53 -5.10
N GLU A 9 -6.38 12.47 -5.49
CA GLU A 9 -5.88 12.95 -6.78
C GLU A 9 -5.08 11.84 -7.50
N PRO A 10 -5.05 11.81 -8.85
CA PRO A 10 -4.37 10.77 -9.62
C PRO A 10 -2.85 10.98 -9.72
N LEU A 11 -2.26 11.82 -8.87
CA LEU A 11 -0.85 12.19 -8.93
C LEU A 11 -0.01 11.29 -8.02
N ASN A 12 1.13 10.80 -8.50
CA ASN A 12 1.94 9.80 -7.79
C ASN A 12 2.41 10.24 -6.38
N ASP A 13 2.65 11.53 -6.18
CA ASP A 13 3.02 12.17 -4.92
C ASP A 13 1.82 12.41 -3.99
N LYS A 14 0.59 12.34 -4.51
CA LYS A 14 -0.68 12.48 -3.77
C LYS A 14 -1.35 11.15 -3.42
N LEU A 15 -0.81 10.04 -3.91
CA LEU A 15 -1.33 8.69 -3.66
C LEU A 15 -0.55 7.98 -2.54
N TRP A 16 -1.26 7.35 -1.61
CA TRP A 16 -0.67 6.38 -0.69
C TRP A 16 -0.39 5.07 -1.41
N LYS A 17 0.66 4.37 -0.99
CA LYS A 17 1.07 3.06 -1.49
C LYS A 17 1.02 2.07 -0.34
N ALA A 18 0.18 1.05 -0.47
CA ALA A 18 0.04 -0.04 0.50
C ALA A 18 0.33 -1.37 -0.20
N GLY A 19 1.35 -2.09 0.23
CA GLY A 19 1.64 -3.42 -0.30
C GLY A 19 3.05 -3.91 0.02
N SER A 20 3.66 -4.61 -0.94
CA SER A 20 4.93 -5.29 -0.78
C SER A 20 6.07 -4.56 -1.47
N MET A 21 7.01 -4.06 -0.68
CA MET A 21 8.32 -3.61 -1.16
C MET A 21 9.26 -4.81 -1.25
N ILE A 22 9.02 -5.65 -2.28
CA ILE A 22 9.72 -6.92 -2.53
C ILE A 22 11.24 -6.74 -2.51
N GLY A 23 11.77 -5.72 -3.20
CA GLY A 23 13.21 -5.45 -3.22
C GLY A 23 13.80 -5.03 -1.87
N MET A 24 12.94 -4.69 -0.90
CA MET A 24 13.32 -4.33 0.47
C MET A 24 13.00 -5.45 1.48
N GLY A 25 12.44 -6.58 1.04
CA GLY A 25 11.98 -7.66 1.93
C GLY A 25 10.98 -7.14 2.97
N ALA A 26 9.94 -6.41 2.53
CA ALA A 26 9.02 -5.77 3.45
C ALA A 26 7.59 -5.62 2.91
N HIS A 27 6.62 -5.56 3.83
CA HIS A 27 5.31 -4.99 3.60
C HIS A 27 5.24 -3.60 4.22
N GLY A 28 4.48 -2.69 3.62
CA GLY A 28 4.41 -1.33 4.14
C GLY A 28 3.32 -0.47 3.54
N ILE A 29 3.10 0.65 4.22
CA ILE A 29 2.24 1.75 3.82
C ILE A 29 3.08 3.02 3.84
N PHE A 30 3.09 3.80 2.75
CA PHE A 30 3.78 5.09 2.72
C PHE A 30 3.09 6.09 1.78
N PRO A 31 3.20 7.40 2.05
CA PRO A 31 2.60 8.44 1.23
C PRO A 31 3.49 8.83 0.04
N GLY A 32 2.86 9.15 -1.09
CA GLY A 32 3.52 9.80 -2.21
C GLY A 32 4.54 8.93 -2.94
N ALA A 33 5.60 9.55 -3.48
CA ALA A 33 6.55 8.88 -4.34
C ALA A 33 7.41 7.83 -3.61
N TRP A 34 8.08 6.95 -4.37
CA TRP A 34 8.93 5.89 -3.79
C TRP A 34 10.05 6.41 -2.88
N ALA A 35 10.56 7.63 -3.12
CA ALA A 35 11.55 8.26 -2.26
C ALA A 35 11.06 8.46 -0.80
N ASN A 36 9.74 8.46 -0.59
CA ASN A 36 9.10 8.70 0.69
C ASN A 36 8.85 7.42 1.50
N THR A 37 9.43 6.28 1.14
CA THR A 37 9.25 5.03 1.91
C THR A 37 9.61 5.20 3.39
N SER A 38 10.58 6.07 3.71
CA SER A 38 10.98 6.38 5.09
C SER A 38 9.92 7.15 5.89
N LEU A 39 8.95 7.77 5.24
CA LEU A 39 7.84 8.49 5.89
C LEU A 39 6.66 7.57 6.23
N GLY A 40 6.75 6.29 5.87
CA GLY A 40 5.70 5.29 6.06
C GLY A 40 5.94 4.34 7.23
N THR A 41 4.99 3.42 7.40
CA THR A 41 5.13 2.27 8.30
C THR A 41 5.56 1.06 7.50
N ILE A 42 6.66 0.41 7.88
CA ILE A 42 7.25 -0.72 7.17
C ILE A 42 7.50 -1.87 8.14
N LYS A 43 7.16 -3.09 7.74
CA LYS A 43 7.49 -4.31 8.47
C LYS A 43 8.30 -5.26 7.60
N LYS A 44 9.51 -5.59 8.06
CA LYS A 44 10.40 -6.55 7.40
C LYS A 44 9.80 -7.95 7.48
N VAL A 45 9.86 -8.65 6.36
CA VAL A 45 9.34 -10.00 6.19
C VAL A 45 10.22 -10.77 5.19
N PRO A 46 10.41 -12.08 5.37
CA PRO A 46 11.00 -12.90 4.34
C PRO A 46 10.04 -12.97 3.15
N LEU A 47 10.53 -12.60 1.96
CA LEU A 47 9.77 -12.65 0.71
C LEU A 47 10.55 -13.47 -0.31
N SER A 48 9.85 -14.34 -1.04
CA SER A 48 10.40 -15.09 -2.17
C SER A 48 9.92 -14.51 -3.50
N PRO A 49 10.74 -14.52 -4.57
CA PRO A 49 10.33 -14.06 -5.90
C PRO A 49 9.06 -14.71 -6.46
N ASP A 50 8.82 -15.98 -6.12
CA ASP A 50 7.68 -16.76 -6.62
C ASP A 50 6.47 -16.74 -5.68
N GLN A 51 6.58 -16.02 -4.57
CA GLN A 51 5.53 -15.98 -3.56
C GLN A 51 4.31 -15.20 -4.06
N SER A 52 3.14 -15.83 -3.93
CA SER A 52 1.85 -15.16 -4.09
C SER A 52 1.29 -14.78 -2.72
N PHE A 53 0.69 -13.60 -2.63
CA PHE A 53 0.11 -13.10 -1.39
C PHE A 53 -1.20 -12.37 -1.65
N LYS A 54 -2.15 -12.52 -0.74
CA LYS A 54 -3.36 -11.71 -0.68
C LYS A 54 -3.08 -10.47 0.16
N ALA A 55 -3.29 -9.29 -0.42
CA ALA A 55 -3.23 -8.02 0.29
C ALA A 55 -4.65 -7.48 0.49
N GLU A 56 -4.98 -7.13 1.73
CA GLU A 56 -6.22 -6.44 2.07
C GLU A 56 -5.85 -5.05 2.60
N VAL A 57 -6.44 -4.02 2.01
CA VAL A 57 -6.25 -2.63 2.43
C VAL A 57 -7.57 -2.12 2.98
N THR A 58 -7.54 -1.66 4.23
CA THR A 58 -8.72 -1.17 4.94
C THR A 58 -8.52 0.29 5.30
N ILE A 59 -9.57 1.08 5.13
CA ILE A 59 -9.58 2.51 5.41
C ILE A 59 -10.71 2.77 6.37
N ASP A 60 -10.34 3.09 7.60
CA ASP A 60 -11.28 3.49 8.64
C ASP A 60 -11.29 5.01 8.68
N ALA A 61 -12.23 5.62 7.96
CA ALA A 61 -12.38 7.08 7.89
C ALA A 61 -12.80 7.69 9.25
N VAL A 62 -13.45 6.91 10.12
CA VAL A 62 -13.85 7.38 11.45
C VAL A 62 -12.64 7.47 12.39
N LYS A 63 -11.76 6.47 12.34
CA LYS A 63 -10.54 6.43 13.16
C LYS A 63 -9.33 7.10 12.50
N GLY A 64 -9.44 7.46 11.22
CA GLY A 64 -8.32 7.98 10.43
C GLY A 64 -7.20 6.95 10.25
N LEU A 65 -7.53 5.70 9.96
CA LEU A 65 -6.54 4.63 9.84
C LEU A 65 -6.51 4.00 8.45
N LEU A 66 -5.30 3.80 7.95
CA LEU A 66 -5.01 2.97 6.77
C LEU A 66 -4.27 1.72 7.24
N THR A 67 -4.87 0.56 6.99
CA THR A 67 -4.35 -0.74 7.40
C THR A 67 -4.08 -1.60 6.19
N LEU A 68 -2.93 -2.27 6.18
CA LEU A 68 -2.53 -3.27 5.20
C LEU A 68 -2.39 -4.60 5.93
N LYS A 69 -3.11 -5.63 5.46
CA LYS A 69 -2.95 -7.01 5.87
C LYS A 69 -2.41 -7.85 4.72
N VAL A 70 -1.32 -8.55 4.97
CA VAL A 70 -0.73 -9.54 4.06
C VAL A 70 -0.41 -10.80 4.85
N GLY A 71 -1.24 -11.84 4.70
CA GLY A 71 -1.15 -13.04 5.54
C GLY A 71 -1.28 -12.70 7.03
N LYS A 72 -0.23 -13.00 7.82
CA LYS A 72 -0.16 -12.68 9.27
C LYS A 72 0.44 -11.31 9.56
N THR A 73 0.88 -10.58 8.55
CA THR A 73 1.49 -9.25 8.71
C THR A 73 0.42 -8.19 8.62
N GLU A 74 0.28 -7.41 9.69
CA GLU A 74 -0.50 -6.17 9.72
C GLU A 74 0.46 -4.97 9.80
N VAL A 75 0.16 -3.95 8.99
CA VAL A 75 0.82 -2.65 8.99
C VAL A 75 -0.27 -1.60 9.09
N VAL A 76 -0.12 -0.65 10.02
CA VAL A 76 -1.10 0.42 10.26
C VAL A 76 -0.39 1.77 10.13
N MET A 77 -1.08 2.74 9.52
CA MET A 77 -0.64 4.12 9.43
C MET A 77 -1.84 5.05 9.67
N GLN A 78 -1.59 6.20 10.30
CA GLN A 78 -2.59 7.26 10.38
C GLN A 78 -2.82 7.88 9.00
N THR A 79 -4.08 8.08 8.63
CA THR A 79 -4.44 8.88 7.46
C THR A 79 -4.28 10.36 7.78
N PRO A 80 -4.05 11.22 6.78
CA PRO A 80 -4.18 12.66 6.99
C PRO A 80 -5.58 13.03 7.46
N LYS A 81 -5.66 14.09 8.28
CA LYS A 81 -6.92 14.56 8.87
C LYS A 81 -7.92 15.07 7.82
N ASP A 82 -7.43 15.42 6.64
CA ASP A 82 -8.17 15.95 5.50
C ASP A 82 -8.52 14.88 4.45
N LEU A 83 -8.36 13.59 4.76
CA LEU A 83 -8.81 12.51 3.88
C LEU A 83 -10.34 12.42 3.89
N ASP A 84 -10.98 13.29 3.09
CA ASP A 84 -12.43 13.32 2.96
C ASP A 84 -12.94 12.24 1.96
N LYS A 85 -12.25 12.07 0.82
CA LYS A 85 -12.66 11.14 -0.24
C LYS A 85 -11.50 10.49 -0.97
N ILE A 86 -11.65 9.20 -1.25
CA ILE A 86 -10.78 8.45 -2.17
C ILE A 86 -11.47 8.40 -3.52
N ARG A 87 -10.85 9.02 -4.52
CA ARG A 87 -11.40 9.10 -5.89
C ARG A 87 -10.62 8.23 -6.86
N TYR A 88 -9.37 7.96 -6.53
CA TYR A 88 -8.46 7.19 -7.37
C TYR A 88 -7.92 6.03 -6.56
N TYR A 89 -7.92 4.86 -7.19
CA TYR A 89 -7.20 3.70 -6.72
C TYR A 89 -6.68 2.91 -7.91
N GLY A 90 -5.66 2.10 -7.69
CA GLY A 90 -5.09 1.30 -8.77
C GLY A 90 -3.89 0.48 -8.32
N ILE A 91 -3.22 -0.10 -9.31
CA ILE A 91 -2.03 -0.92 -9.09
C ILE A 91 -0.80 -0.08 -9.37
N TYR A 92 0.17 -0.17 -8.48
CA TYR A 92 1.50 0.38 -8.66
C TYR A 92 2.55 -0.74 -8.65
N ALA A 93 3.29 -0.86 -9.75
CA ALA A 93 4.43 -1.76 -9.87
C ALA A 93 5.71 -0.95 -10.13
N LYS A 94 6.78 -1.25 -9.39
CA LYS A 94 8.10 -0.63 -9.58
C LYS A 94 9.21 -1.66 -9.46
N GLY A 95 10.08 -1.73 -10.47
CA GLY A 95 11.34 -2.46 -10.41
C GLY A 95 11.23 -3.99 -10.27
N THR A 96 10.02 -4.56 -10.39
CA THR A 96 9.81 -6.02 -10.45
C THR A 96 8.75 -6.32 -11.50
N LYS A 97 8.82 -7.51 -12.08
CA LYS A 97 7.70 -8.09 -12.84
C LYS A 97 6.74 -8.70 -11.82
N THR A 98 5.53 -8.16 -11.72
CA THR A 98 4.52 -8.66 -10.77
C THR A 98 3.18 -8.80 -11.48
N ARG A 99 2.46 -9.89 -11.19
CA ARG A 99 1.11 -10.12 -11.69
C ARG A 99 0.11 -9.81 -10.58
N PHE A 100 -1.06 -9.32 -10.99
CA PHE A 100 -2.12 -8.90 -10.08
C PHE A 100 -3.43 -9.54 -10.50
N SER A 101 -4.22 -9.96 -9.52
CA SER A 101 -5.64 -10.19 -9.73
C SER A 101 -6.37 -8.83 -9.87
N PRO A 102 -7.61 -8.81 -10.39
CA PRO A 102 -8.46 -7.64 -10.27
C PRO A 102 -8.57 -7.16 -8.81
N VAL A 103 -8.70 -5.84 -8.63
CA VAL A 103 -8.95 -5.24 -7.32
C VAL A 103 -10.44 -5.35 -7.01
N THR A 104 -10.79 -5.96 -5.87
CA THR A 104 -12.16 -6.03 -5.37
C THR A 104 -12.35 -5.02 -4.25
N ILE A 105 -13.40 -4.20 -4.34
CA ILE A 105 -13.82 -3.26 -3.30
C ILE A 105 -15.03 -3.86 -2.57
N LYS A 106 -15.07 -3.71 -1.25
CA LYS A 106 -16.16 -4.16 -0.37
C LYS A 106 -16.62 -3.01 0.50
#